data_AF-A0A158IM19-F1
#
_entry.id   AF-A0A158IM19-F1
#
_cell.length_a   1.000
_cell.length_b   1.000
_cell.length_c   1.000
_cell.angle_alpha   90.00
_cell.angle_beta   90.00
_cell.angle_gamma   90.00
#
_symmetry.space_group_name_H-M   'P 1'
#
loop_
_entity.id
_entity.type
_entity.pdbx_description
1 polymer ?
#
loop_
_entity_poly.entity_id
_entity_poly.type
_entity_poly.pdbx_seq_one_letter_code
_entity_poly.pdbx_strand_id
1 'polypeptide(L)'
;MKDSTSSAPSAAPDQPAIDRLLKEMFSAAIAIAQPRAARPRLPGRAASDIASGPAVPDPTTCTDALAILKRYAIDVSPAVTALLESGRTESPIPGDPRLPHIETHLIATPQLALEAAAREARAAGIDAHILGDSIEGEARDVGAVMAGIAKQVWRRGQPFKAPCVLLSGGETTVTIRGDGRGGRNVEFLLGLGVALNGEPGVFAIAGDTDGVDGQEEIARAVLMPDSLSRARERGIRPADRLENNDAHGFFQALGDSVVTPGRRSRTSTTFMPFSLPLTTAIFPGV
;
A
#
# COMPACT_ATOMS: atom_id res chain seq x y z
N MET A 1 -40.28 -10.89 36.05
CA MET A 1 -39.85 -9.65 35.39
C MET A 1 -38.59 -9.96 34.61
N LYS A 2 -38.52 -9.42 33.41
CA LYS A 2 -37.68 -9.77 32.26
C LYS A 2 -36.20 -9.41 32.41
N ASP A 3 -35.40 -10.23 31.73
CA ASP A 3 -34.32 -9.91 30.78
C ASP A 3 -32.92 -9.45 31.20
N SER A 4 -31.97 -10.18 30.60
CA SER A 4 -30.80 -9.73 29.82
C SER A 4 -29.53 -9.35 30.58
N THR A 5 -28.32 -9.75 30.17
CA THR A 5 -27.85 -10.56 29.02
C THR A 5 -26.42 -10.95 29.36
N SER A 6 -26.16 -12.24 29.59
CA SER A 6 -24.80 -12.78 29.49
C SER A 6 -24.48 -12.87 27.99
N SER A 7 -23.88 -11.83 27.43
CA SER A 7 -23.29 -11.90 26.09
C SER A 7 -22.16 -12.93 26.15
N ALA A 8 -22.40 -14.11 25.58
CA ALA A 8 -21.33 -15.05 25.28
C ALA A 8 -20.26 -14.33 24.44
N PRO A 9 -18.95 -14.59 24.66
CA PRO A 9 -17.95 -14.09 23.74
C PRO A 9 -18.27 -14.65 22.36
N SER A 10 -18.42 -13.75 21.39
CA SER A 10 -18.50 -14.12 19.97
C SER A 10 -17.36 -15.10 19.69
N ALA A 11 -17.69 -16.29 19.20
CA ALA A 11 -16.69 -17.28 18.82
C ALA A 11 -15.69 -16.62 17.85
N ALA A 12 -14.38 -16.74 18.14
CA ALA A 12 -13.36 -16.23 17.25
C ALA A 12 -13.52 -16.90 15.87
N PRO A 13 -13.37 -16.15 14.77
CA PRO A 13 -13.53 -16.69 13.43
C PRO A 13 -12.48 -17.79 13.18
N ASP A 14 -12.88 -18.87 12.51
CA ASP A 14 -11.95 -19.92 12.10
C ASP A 14 -10.98 -19.41 11.00
N GLN A 15 -9.86 -20.10 10.83
CA GLN A 15 -8.82 -19.71 9.85
C GLN A 15 -9.36 -19.49 8.41
N PRO A 16 -10.31 -20.30 7.89
CA PRO A 16 -10.97 -20.02 6.61
C PRO A 16 -11.81 -18.73 6.58
N ALA A 17 -12.50 -18.39 7.67
CA ALA A 17 -13.26 -17.14 7.76
C ALA A 17 -12.33 -15.92 7.75
N ILE A 18 -11.18 -15.98 8.42
CA ILE A 18 -10.18 -14.91 8.42
C ILE A 18 -9.58 -14.72 7.02
N ASP A 19 -9.20 -15.80 6.35
CA ASP A 19 -8.70 -15.75 4.98
C ASP A 19 -9.73 -15.12 4.01
N ARG A 20 -11.01 -15.46 4.16
CA ARG A 20 -12.09 -14.84 3.37
C ARG A 20 -12.21 -13.34 3.66
N LEU A 21 -12.23 -12.95 4.93
CA LEU A 21 -12.36 -11.55 5.31
C LEU A 21 -11.17 -10.72 4.81
N LEU A 22 -9.94 -11.22 4.92
CA LEU A 22 -8.75 -10.59 4.35
C LEU A 22 -8.90 -10.33 2.86
N LYS A 23 -9.43 -11.31 2.11
CA LYS A 23 -9.66 -11.19 0.67
C LYS A 23 -10.80 -10.21 0.33
N GLU A 24 -11.86 -10.17 1.13
CA GLU A 24 -12.99 -9.23 0.97
C GLU A 24 -12.54 -7.78 1.22
N MET A 25 -11.82 -7.53 2.32
CA MET A 25 -11.24 -6.24 2.66
C MET A 25 -10.32 -5.72 1.54
N PHE A 26 -9.44 -6.58 1.03
CA PHE A 26 -8.57 -6.22 -0.08
C PHE A 26 -9.35 -5.93 -1.37
N SER A 27 -10.43 -6.69 -1.62
CA SER A 27 -11.30 -6.47 -2.78
C SER A 27 -12.04 -5.13 -2.69
N ALA A 28 -12.48 -4.72 -1.49
CA ALA A 28 -13.08 -3.42 -1.25
C ALA A 28 -12.07 -2.27 -1.43
N ALA A 29 -10.81 -2.46 -1.01
CA ALA A 29 -9.73 -1.50 -1.27
C ALA A 29 -9.46 -1.33 -2.78
N ILE A 30 -9.39 -2.43 -3.53
CA ILE A 30 -9.27 -2.39 -5.01
C ILE A 30 -10.46 -1.66 -5.66
N ALA A 31 -11.67 -1.83 -5.13
CA ALA A 31 -12.86 -1.20 -5.69
C ALA A 31 -12.80 0.34 -5.63
N ILE A 32 -12.06 0.92 -4.68
CA ILE A 32 -11.80 2.38 -4.63
C ILE A 32 -10.93 2.84 -5.80
N ALA A 33 -10.00 2.00 -6.26
CA ALA A 33 -9.24 2.27 -7.48
C ALA A 33 -10.11 2.21 -8.75
N GLN A 34 -11.38 1.80 -8.64
CA GLN A 34 -12.34 1.84 -9.75
C GLN A 34 -13.17 3.13 -9.72
N PRO A 35 -13.47 3.74 -10.88
CA PRO A 35 -14.21 4.99 -10.96
C PRO A 35 -15.68 4.78 -10.57
N ARG A 36 -15.99 4.73 -9.26
CA ARG A 36 -17.32 4.87 -8.69
C ARG A 36 -17.27 5.66 -7.39
N ALA A 37 -17.35 6.99 -7.57
CA ALA A 37 -17.82 8.02 -6.64
C ALA A 37 -17.53 7.87 -5.13
N ALA A 38 -16.45 8.51 -4.67
CA ALA A 38 -16.38 9.17 -3.38
C ALA A 38 -15.52 10.45 -3.51
N ARG A 39 -15.85 11.52 -2.77
CA ARG A 39 -15.26 12.87 -2.96
C ARG A 39 -14.80 13.51 -1.63
N PRO A 40 -13.51 13.45 -1.29
CA PRO A 40 -12.86 14.40 -0.40
C PRO A 40 -12.19 15.54 -1.18
N ARG A 41 -12.18 16.76 -0.60
CA ARG A 41 -11.58 17.97 -1.15
C ARG A 41 -10.24 18.23 -0.47
N LEU A 42 -9.15 18.36 -1.22
CA LEU A 42 -7.82 18.74 -0.72
C LEU A 42 -7.31 20.01 -1.43
N PRO A 43 -6.44 20.81 -0.79
CA PRO A 43 -5.75 21.93 -1.42
C PRO A 43 -4.71 21.48 -2.46
N GLY A 44 -4.47 22.30 -3.48
CA GLY A 44 -3.84 21.95 -4.76
C GLY A 44 -2.39 21.44 -4.79
N ARG A 45 -1.66 21.31 -3.67
CA ARG A 45 -0.26 20.86 -3.69
C ARG A 45 -0.07 19.36 -3.98
N ALA A 46 -1.01 18.50 -3.58
CA ALA A 46 -0.93 17.08 -3.92
C ALA A 46 -1.27 16.78 -5.40
N ALA A 47 -1.91 17.74 -6.09
CA ALA A 47 -2.35 17.56 -7.47
C ALA A 47 -1.28 17.94 -8.50
N SER A 48 -0.31 18.79 -8.14
CA SER A 48 0.79 19.20 -9.04
C SER A 48 1.77 18.06 -9.31
N ASP A 49 1.90 17.12 -8.37
CA ASP A 49 2.82 15.99 -8.51
C ASP A 49 2.22 14.87 -9.36
N ILE A 50 0.88 14.73 -9.33
CA ILE A 50 0.15 13.75 -10.13
C ILE A 50 0.22 14.15 -11.61
N ALA A 51 0.85 13.30 -12.42
CA ALA A 51 1.04 13.54 -13.85
C ALA A 51 1.75 14.87 -14.19
N SER A 52 2.52 15.43 -13.25
CA SER A 52 3.09 16.78 -13.36
C SER A 52 2.04 17.89 -13.46
N GLY A 53 0.84 17.67 -12.91
CA GLY A 53 -0.14 18.72 -12.67
C GLY A 53 -0.68 19.43 -13.92
N PRO A 54 -1.02 18.74 -15.02
CA PRO A 54 -1.39 19.39 -16.28
C PRO A 54 -2.65 20.25 -16.21
N ALA A 55 -3.44 20.06 -15.15
CA ALA A 55 -4.69 20.77 -14.89
C ALA A 55 -4.67 21.57 -13.58
N VAL A 56 -3.50 21.86 -13.02
CA VAL A 56 -3.35 22.71 -11.82
C VAL A 56 -2.28 23.77 -12.05
N PRO A 57 -2.37 24.93 -11.39
CA PRO A 57 -1.32 25.94 -11.48
C PRO A 57 0.00 25.40 -10.93
N ASP A 58 1.09 25.77 -11.59
CA ASP A 58 2.45 25.49 -11.15
C ASP A 58 3.00 26.73 -10.44
N PRO A 59 3.31 26.65 -9.13
CA PRO A 59 3.83 27.80 -8.39
C PRO A 59 5.33 28.03 -8.64
N THR A 60 6.02 27.13 -9.35
CA THR A 60 7.44 27.26 -9.68
C THR A 60 7.63 28.11 -10.93
N THR A 61 8.87 28.56 -11.16
CA THR A 61 9.21 29.46 -12.26
C THR A 61 10.35 28.92 -13.13
N CYS A 62 10.54 29.52 -14.30
CA CYS A 62 11.75 29.27 -15.10
C CYS A 62 13.05 29.58 -14.33
N THR A 63 13.01 30.52 -13.38
CA THR A 63 14.16 30.83 -12.51
C THR A 63 14.47 29.67 -11.56
N ASP A 64 13.44 29.03 -11.00
CA ASP A 64 13.61 27.84 -10.17
C ASP A 64 14.21 26.68 -10.97
N ALA A 65 13.75 26.50 -12.21
CA ALA A 65 14.32 25.50 -13.12
C ALA A 65 15.82 25.75 -13.39
N LEU A 66 16.22 26.99 -13.69
CA LEU A 66 17.63 27.36 -13.86
C LEU A 66 18.45 27.14 -12.58
N ALA A 67 17.88 27.46 -11.41
CA ALA A 67 18.53 27.23 -10.13
C ALA A 67 18.76 25.73 -9.87
N ILE A 68 17.82 24.86 -10.25
CA ILE A 68 17.95 23.40 -10.17
C ILE A 68 19.06 22.90 -11.10
N LEU A 69 19.07 23.34 -12.37
CA LEU A 69 20.12 22.97 -13.34
C LEU A 69 21.51 23.32 -12.81
N LYS A 70 21.67 24.54 -12.29
CA LYS A 70 22.93 25.00 -11.69
C LYS A 70 23.30 24.21 -10.44
N ARG A 71 22.34 23.97 -9.53
CA ARG A 71 22.57 23.26 -8.27
C ARG A 71 23.09 21.84 -8.49
N TYR A 72 22.56 21.14 -9.49
CA TYR A 72 22.94 19.76 -9.81
C TYR A 72 23.97 19.65 -10.93
N ALA A 73 24.53 20.76 -11.40
CA ALA A 73 25.49 20.81 -12.51
C ALA A 73 25.03 20.01 -13.75
N ILE A 74 23.76 20.20 -14.13
CA ILE A 74 23.14 19.56 -15.29
C ILE A 74 23.36 20.45 -16.51
N ASP A 75 24.18 19.98 -17.45
CA ASP A 75 24.38 20.65 -18.72
C ASP A 75 23.18 20.44 -19.66
N VAL A 76 22.65 21.53 -20.19
CA VAL A 76 21.57 21.52 -21.19
C VAL A 76 21.99 22.30 -22.43
N SER A 77 21.27 22.12 -23.55
CA SER A 77 21.61 22.82 -24.78
C SER A 77 21.46 24.35 -24.63
N PRO A 78 22.21 25.15 -25.41
CA PRO A 78 22.04 26.61 -25.42
C PRO A 78 20.60 27.06 -25.71
N ALA A 79 19.87 26.27 -26.52
CA ALA A 79 18.47 26.54 -26.84
C ALA A 79 17.55 26.42 -25.62
N VAL A 80 17.74 25.40 -24.76
CA VAL A 80 16.97 25.23 -23.51
C VAL A 80 17.30 26.35 -22.53
N THR A 81 18.58 26.69 -22.39
CA THR A 81 19.03 27.80 -21.52
C THR A 81 18.37 29.11 -21.94
N ALA A 82 18.44 29.46 -23.22
CA ALA A 82 17.82 30.68 -23.74
C ALA A 82 16.29 30.71 -23.57
N LEU A 83 15.61 29.56 -23.71
CA LEU A 83 14.17 29.46 -23.47
C LEU A 83 13.81 29.76 -22.02
N LEU A 84 14.51 29.14 -21.06
CA LEU A 84 14.28 29.35 -19.63
C LEU A 84 14.65 30.78 -19.20
N GLU A 85 15.78 31.33 -19.65
CA GLU A 85 16.19 32.71 -19.36
C GLU A 85 15.22 33.75 -19.93
N SER A 86 14.58 33.45 -21.07
CA SER A 86 13.60 34.35 -21.68
C SER A 86 12.25 34.40 -20.94
N GLY A 87 11.97 33.44 -20.05
CA GLY A 87 10.67 33.29 -19.37
C GLY A 87 9.50 32.94 -20.31
N ARG A 88 9.75 32.70 -21.60
CA ARG A 88 8.70 32.39 -22.58
C ARG A 88 7.98 31.07 -22.33
N THR A 89 8.61 30.19 -21.55
CA THR A 89 8.09 28.88 -21.17
C THR A 89 7.48 28.87 -19.77
N GLU A 90 7.17 30.04 -19.21
CA GLU A 90 6.58 30.11 -17.88
C GLU A 90 5.21 29.42 -17.82
N SER A 91 5.09 28.50 -16.87
CA SER A 91 3.85 27.77 -16.62
C SER A 91 2.80 28.72 -16.03
N PRO A 92 1.50 28.40 -16.15
CA PRO A 92 0.48 29.23 -15.52
C PRO A 92 0.57 29.15 -13.99
N ILE A 93 0.95 30.26 -13.37
CA ILE A 93 1.06 30.40 -11.92
C ILE A 93 -0.31 30.53 -11.24
N PRO A 94 -0.43 30.34 -9.90
CA PRO A 94 -1.67 30.58 -9.19
C PRO A 94 -2.20 32.01 -9.42
N GLY A 95 -3.44 32.13 -9.93
CA GLY A 95 -4.07 33.42 -10.24
C GLY A 95 -3.78 33.97 -11.64
N ASP A 96 -3.05 33.22 -12.49
CA ASP A 96 -2.80 33.61 -13.87
C ASP A 96 -4.12 33.72 -14.67
N PRO A 97 -4.35 34.82 -15.41
CA PRO A 97 -5.58 35.01 -16.20
C PRO A 97 -5.76 33.99 -17.33
N ARG A 98 -4.72 33.25 -17.70
CA ARG A 98 -4.81 32.12 -18.64
C ARG A 98 -5.54 30.92 -18.03
N LEU A 99 -5.64 30.84 -16.70
CA LEU A 99 -6.29 29.73 -16.02
C LEU A 99 -7.80 29.98 -15.88
N PRO A 100 -8.65 29.03 -16.28
CA PRO A 100 -10.06 29.06 -15.93
C PRO A 100 -10.25 28.77 -14.43
N HIS A 101 -11.49 28.87 -13.95
CA HIS A 101 -11.83 28.28 -12.64
C HIS A 101 -11.64 26.76 -12.71
N ILE A 102 -10.76 26.23 -11.86
CA ILE A 102 -10.39 24.81 -11.83
C ILE A 102 -10.81 24.23 -10.47
N GLU A 103 -11.55 23.13 -10.51
CA GLU A 103 -11.85 22.31 -9.34
C GLU A 103 -11.23 20.92 -9.50
N THR A 104 -10.41 20.54 -8.52
CA THR A 104 -9.75 19.23 -8.49
C THR A 104 -10.39 18.35 -7.42
N HIS A 105 -10.76 17.14 -7.81
CA HIS A 105 -11.30 16.12 -6.91
C HIS A 105 -10.47 14.85 -7.00
N LEU A 106 -9.97 14.37 -5.85
CA LEU A 106 -9.38 13.04 -5.78
C LEU A 106 -10.51 12.03 -5.56
N ILE A 107 -10.64 11.08 -6.47
CA ILE A 107 -11.69 10.04 -6.41
C ILE A 107 -11.17 8.69 -5.95
N ALA A 108 -9.84 8.53 -5.92
CA ALA A 108 -9.12 7.37 -5.44
C ALA A 108 -7.87 7.87 -4.72
N THR A 109 -7.71 7.50 -3.45
CA THR A 109 -6.52 7.78 -2.64
C THR A 109 -6.21 6.56 -1.77
N PRO A 110 -4.97 6.39 -1.30
CA PRO A 110 -4.62 5.33 -0.34
C PRO A 110 -5.53 5.35 0.89
N GLN A 111 -5.81 6.53 1.46
CA GLN A 111 -6.75 6.69 2.57
C GLN A 111 -8.15 6.15 2.26
N LEU A 112 -8.72 6.46 1.10
CA LEU A 112 -10.05 5.97 0.72
C LEU A 112 -10.08 4.43 0.62
N ALA A 113 -8.98 3.83 0.15
CA ALA A 113 -8.84 2.37 0.05
C ALA A 113 -8.77 1.71 1.43
N LEU A 114 -7.99 2.28 2.37
CA LEU A 114 -7.91 1.82 3.76
C LEU A 114 -9.25 1.98 4.48
N GLU A 115 -9.98 3.06 4.24
CA GLU A 115 -11.33 3.26 4.79
C GLU A 115 -12.33 2.23 4.25
N ALA A 116 -12.24 1.87 2.98
CA ALA A 116 -13.07 0.82 2.40
C ALA A 116 -12.78 -0.54 3.05
N ALA A 117 -11.51 -0.91 3.19
CA ALA A 117 -11.12 -2.13 3.92
C ALA A 117 -11.60 -2.11 5.38
N ALA A 118 -11.47 -0.98 6.06
CA ALA A 118 -11.93 -0.82 7.44
C ALA A 118 -13.45 -1.00 7.60
N ARG A 119 -14.24 -0.59 6.59
CA ARG A 119 -15.70 -0.82 6.59
C ARG A 119 -16.04 -2.30 6.52
N GLU A 120 -15.36 -3.07 5.68
CA GLU A 120 -15.59 -4.52 5.57
C GLU A 120 -15.27 -5.24 6.89
N ALA A 121 -14.14 -4.92 7.52
CA ALA A 121 -13.80 -5.47 8.84
C ALA A 121 -14.87 -5.16 9.90
N ARG A 122 -15.33 -3.91 9.96
CA ARG A 122 -16.37 -3.48 10.90
C ARG A 122 -17.73 -4.11 10.61
N ALA A 123 -18.06 -4.33 9.34
CA ALA A 123 -19.27 -5.04 8.93
C ALA A 123 -19.25 -6.51 9.38
N ALA A 124 -18.06 -7.11 9.47
CA ALA A 124 -17.84 -8.43 10.07
C ALA A 124 -17.76 -8.41 11.62
N GLY A 125 -17.99 -7.26 12.27
CA GLY A 125 -17.95 -7.11 13.72
C GLY A 125 -16.55 -7.02 14.33
N ILE A 126 -15.53 -6.72 13.52
CA ILE A 126 -14.13 -6.64 13.95
C ILE A 126 -13.67 -5.17 13.89
N ASP A 127 -13.08 -4.68 14.98
CA ASP A 127 -12.55 -3.32 15.03
C ASP A 127 -11.41 -3.15 14.02
N ALA A 128 -11.32 -1.97 13.39
CA ALA A 128 -10.30 -1.68 12.38
C ALA A 128 -9.62 -0.34 12.66
N HIS A 129 -8.29 -0.36 12.67
CA HIS A 129 -7.42 0.76 13.01
C HIS A 129 -6.46 1.07 11.86
N ILE A 130 -6.57 2.27 11.30
CA ILE A 130 -5.66 2.77 10.26
C ILE A 130 -4.44 3.38 10.96
N LEU A 131 -3.25 2.82 10.69
CA LEU A 131 -1.97 3.24 11.25
C LEU A 131 -1.31 4.36 10.41
N GLY A 132 -1.66 4.46 9.13
CA GLY A 132 -1.16 5.49 8.21
C GLY A 132 -1.42 5.11 6.75
N ASP A 133 -1.52 6.10 5.88
CA ASP A 133 -1.73 5.95 4.43
C ASP A 133 -0.50 6.34 3.58
N SER A 134 0.57 6.75 4.26
CA SER A 134 1.79 7.36 3.72
C SER A 134 3.04 6.75 4.36
N ILE A 135 3.00 5.46 4.70
CA ILE A 135 4.16 4.75 5.24
C ILE A 135 5.18 4.48 4.14
N GLU A 136 6.40 4.99 4.35
CA GLU A 136 7.53 4.82 3.45
C GLU A 136 8.71 4.17 4.19
N GLY A 137 9.63 3.59 3.43
CA GLY A 137 10.85 2.98 3.95
C GLY A 137 11.23 1.68 3.23
N GLU A 138 12.23 0.99 3.77
CA GLU A 138 12.65 -0.32 3.26
C GLU A 138 11.62 -1.40 3.65
N ALA A 139 11.07 -2.11 2.66
CA ALA A 139 9.90 -2.97 2.81
C ALA A 139 10.06 -3.99 3.94
N ARG A 140 11.20 -4.69 3.99
CA ARG A 140 11.51 -5.69 5.03
C ARG A 140 11.55 -5.10 6.45
N ASP A 141 12.02 -3.86 6.59
CA ASP A 141 12.17 -3.19 7.87
C ASP A 141 10.80 -2.67 8.37
N VAL A 142 10.02 -2.08 7.46
CA VAL A 142 8.63 -1.69 7.77
C VAL A 142 7.82 -2.92 8.17
N GLY A 143 7.98 -4.05 7.46
CA GLY A 143 7.36 -5.33 7.82
C GLY A 143 7.72 -5.78 9.24
N ALA A 144 9.00 -5.67 9.61
CA ALA A 144 9.46 -6.01 10.96
C ALA A 144 8.88 -5.08 12.05
N VAL A 145 8.78 -3.77 11.78
CA VAL A 145 8.12 -2.81 12.68
C VAL A 145 6.65 -3.16 12.88
N MET A 146 5.93 -3.46 11.80
CA MET A 146 4.52 -3.85 11.85
C MET A 146 4.30 -5.15 12.63
N ALA A 147 5.21 -6.12 12.51
CA ALA A 147 5.20 -7.33 13.35
C ALA A 147 5.34 -7.01 14.84
N GLY A 148 6.16 -6.01 15.21
CA GLY A 148 6.29 -5.54 16.58
C GLY A 148 4.99 -4.97 17.14
N ILE A 149 4.30 -4.12 16.36
CA ILE A 149 3.00 -3.55 16.72
C ILE A 149 1.96 -4.66 16.87
N ALA A 150 1.88 -5.58 15.91
CA ALA A 150 0.98 -6.73 15.94
C ALA A 150 1.17 -7.59 17.20
N LYS A 151 2.42 -7.88 17.57
CA LYS A 151 2.75 -8.61 18.79
C LYS A 151 2.31 -7.87 20.05
N GLN A 152 2.47 -6.54 20.10
CA GLN A 152 2.05 -5.75 21.24
C GLN A 152 0.51 -5.76 21.38
N VAL A 153 -0.21 -5.60 20.28
CA VAL A 153 -1.68 -5.68 20.26
C VAL A 153 -2.14 -7.08 20.69
N TRP A 154 -1.55 -8.12 20.12
CA TRP A 154 -1.94 -9.50 20.42
C TRP A 154 -1.66 -9.89 21.87
N ARG A 155 -0.42 -9.69 22.34
CA ARG A 155 0.02 -10.17 23.65
C ARG A 155 -0.43 -9.29 24.80
N ARG A 156 -0.66 -7.99 24.56
CA ARG A 156 -0.91 -7.00 25.61
C ARG A 156 -2.22 -6.22 25.44
N GLY A 157 -2.92 -6.35 24.32
CA GLY A 157 -4.12 -5.57 24.03
C GLY A 157 -3.83 -4.06 23.97
N GLN A 158 -2.65 -3.69 23.46
CA GLN A 158 -2.20 -2.30 23.38
C GLN A 158 -1.59 -1.97 22.01
N PRO A 159 -1.82 -0.76 21.47
CA PRO A 159 -2.77 0.26 21.96
C PRO A 159 -4.24 -0.11 21.67
N PHE A 160 -4.49 -1.22 20.98
CA PHE A 160 -5.80 -1.68 20.56
C PHE A 160 -6.13 -3.05 21.17
N LYS A 161 -7.43 -3.34 21.34
CA LYS A 161 -7.88 -4.64 21.84
C LYS A 161 -8.07 -5.63 20.70
N ALA A 162 -7.49 -6.81 20.84
CA ALA A 162 -7.80 -7.95 19.98
C ALA A 162 -9.21 -8.52 20.29
N PRO A 163 -9.95 -9.07 19.31
CA PRO A 163 -9.61 -9.12 17.88
C PRO A 163 -9.80 -7.78 17.17
N CYS A 164 -8.84 -7.38 16.34
CA CYS A 164 -8.94 -6.18 15.52
C CYS A 164 -8.20 -6.34 14.18
N VAL A 165 -8.31 -5.37 13.28
CA VAL A 165 -7.49 -5.26 12.08
C VAL A 165 -6.63 -4.02 12.16
N LEU A 166 -5.33 -4.21 11.97
CA LEU A 166 -4.41 -3.10 11.74
C LEU A 166 -4.27 -2.90 10.23
N LEU A 167 -4.52 -1.67 9.78
CA LEU A 167 -4.49 -1.26 8.37
C LEU A 167 -3.39 -0.23 8.16
N SER A 168 -2.57 -0.42 7.15
CA SER A 168 -1.49 0.51 6.82
C SER A 168 -1.26 0.51 5.34
N GLY A 169 -1.14 1.69 4.72
CA GLY A 169 -0.74 1.90 3.33
C GLY A 169 0.38 2.92 3.19
N GLY A 170 0.95 3.00 2.00
CA GLY A 170 2.08 3.86 1.65
C GLY A 170 3.11 3.11 0.81
N GLU A 171 4.06 3.84 0.23
CA GLU A 171 4.98 3.30 -0.78
C GLU A 171 6.31 2.87 -0.15
N THR A 172 6.54 1.57 -0.07
CA THR A 172 7.83 1.05 0.40
C THR A 172 8.80 0.83 -0.76
N THR A 173 10.08 0.75 -0.45
CA THR A 173 11.14 0.48 -1.43
C THR A 173 11.85 -0.81 -1.07
N VAL A 174 12.47 -1.42 -2.07
CA VAL A 174 13.29 -2.62 -1.89
C VAL A 174 14.68 -2.32 -2.38
N THR A 175 15.67 -2.47 -1.50
CA THR A 175 17.08 -2.52 -1.90
C THR A 175 17.39 -3.91 -2.43
N ILE A 176 17.62 -4.02 -3.74
CA ILE A 176 17.98 -5.29 -4.38
C ILE A 176 19.42 -5.67 -4.01
N ARG A 177 19.57 -6.85 -3.42
CA ARG A 177 20.84 -7.45 -2.97
C ARG A 177 21.10 -8.81 -3.60
N GLY A 178 20.04 -9.56 -3.88
CA GLY A 178 20.08 -10.88 -4.50
C GLY A 178 19.60 -10.90 -5.95
N ASP A 179 19.52 -12.09 -6.50
CA ASP A 179 18.99 -12.41 -7.84
C ASP A 179 17.60 -13.04 -7.79
N GLY A 180 16.96 -13.02 -6.62
CA GLY A 180 15.64 -13.56 -6.38
C GLY A 180 14.51 -12.81 -7.07
N ARG A 181 13.32 -13.39 -6.95
CA ARG A 181 12.09 -12.82 -7.50
C ARG A 181 11.24 -12.24 -6.37
N GLY A 182 10.99 -10.94 -6.44
CA GLY A 182 10.31 -10.23 -5.36
C GLY A 182 9.56 -9.00 -5.83
N GLY A 183 8.99 -8.32 -4.84
CA GLY A 183 8.19 -7.12 -4.94
C GLY A 183 8.08 -6.49 -3.57
N ARG A 184 7.69 -5.21 -3.52
CA ARG A 184 7.66 -4.41 -2.28
C ARG A 184 6.69 -5.03 -1.27
N ASN A 185 5.52 -5.47 -1.74
CA ASN A 185 4.47 -6.01 -0.87
C ASN A 185 4.82 -7.40 -0.33
N VAL A 186 5.32 -8.30 -1.19
CA VAL A 186 5.77 -9.62 -0.74
C VAL A 186 7.02 -9.54 0.14
N GLU A 187 7.94 -8.60 -0.12
CA GLU A 187 9.12 -8.40 0.71
C GLU A 187 8.76 -7.83 2.10
N PHE A 188 7.82 -6.87 2.14
CA PHE A 188 7.20 -6.42 3.38
C PHE A 188 6.58 -7.59 4.15
N LEU A 189 5.77 -8.41 3.48
CA LEU A 189 5.05 -9.50 4.13
C LEU A 189 5.98 -10.60 4.64
N LEU A 190 7.04 -10.90 3.90
CA LEU A 190 8.07 -11.86 4.33
C LEU A 190 8.90 -11.29 5.50
N GLY A 191 9.25 -10.01 5.47
CA GLY A 191 9.89 -9.32 6.60
C GLY A 191 9.04 -9.37 7.87
N LEU A 192 7.74 -9.08 7.73
CA LEU A 192 6.74 -9.23 8.79
C LEU A 192 6.69 -10.67 9.30
N GLY A 193 6.64 -11.67 8.42
CA GLY A 193 6.57 -13.08 8.80
C GLY A 193 7.82 -13.57 9.55
N VAL A 194 9.01 -13.20 9.07
CA VAL A 194 10.28 -13.47 9.76
C VAL A 194 10.28 -12.86 11.16
N ALA A 195 9.85 -11.61 11.29
CA ALA A 195 9.78 -10.92 12.58
C ALA A 195 8.69 -11.47 13.51
N LEU A 196 7.55 -11.92 12.98
CA LEU A 196 6.52 -12.62 13.76
C LEU A 196 7.04 -13.96 14.28
N ASN A 197 7.81 -14.68 13.47
CA ASN A 197 8.36 -16.02 13.79
C ASN A 197 7.26 -17.02 14.22
N GLY A 198 6.15 -17.03 13.47
CA GLY A 198 5.03 -17.94 13.73
C GLY A 198 4.20 -17.58 14.97
N GLU A 199 4.06 -16.28 15.28
CA GLU A 199 3.17 -15.82 16.35
C GLU A 199 1.76 -16.38 16.13
N PRO A 200 1.24 -17.22 17.05
CA PRO A 200 -0.10 -17.77 16.92
C PRO A 200 -1.15 -16.66 16.89
N GLY A 201 -2.22 -16.85 16.11
CA GLY A 201 -3.33 -15.91 16.07
C GLY A 201 -3.04 -14.61 15.31
N VAL A 202 -1.90 -14.49 14.62
CA VAL A 202 -1.59 -13.33 13.74
C VAL A 202 -1.64 -13.73 12.27
N PHE A 203 -2.53 -13.10 11.51
CA PHE A 203 -2.69 -13.28 10.07
C PHE A 203 -2.38 -11.98 9.35
N ALA A 204 -1.80 -12.04 8.16
CA ALA A 204 -1.55 -10.85 7.34
C ALA A 204 -1.81 -11.11 5.86
N ILE A 205 -2.26 -10.08 5.15
CA ILE A 205 -2.27 -10.02 3.69
C ILE A 205 -1.52 -8.75 3.29
N ALA A 206 -0.81 -8.76 2.17
CA ALA A 206 -0.22 -7.56 1.59
C ALA A 206 -0.30 -7.66 0.06
N GLY A 207 -0.48 -6.53 -0.61
CA GLY A 207 -0.54 -6.48 -2.05
C GLY A 207 -0.80 -5.10 -2.61
N ASP A 208 -0.59 -4.97 -3.91
CA ASP A 208 -0.90 -3.78 -4.70
C ASP A 208 -2.31 -3.85 -5.28
N THR A 209 -2.96 -2.70 -5.33
CA THR A 209 -4.31 -2.55 -5.89
C THR A 209 -4.32 -2.49 -7.42
N ASP A 210 -3.18 -2.19 -8.06
CA ASP A 210 -3.05 -2.22 -9.51
C ASP A 210 -2.92 -3.66 -10.06
N GLY A 211 -2.61 -4.62 -9.18
CA GLY A 211 -2.49 -6.04 -9.47
C GLY A 211 -1.07 -6.52 -9.77
N VAL A 212 -0.04 -5.69 -9.58
CA VAL A 212 1.36 -6.00 -9.89
C VAL A 212 2.21 -5.78 -8.64
N ASP A 213 3.15 -6.69 -8.36
CA ASP A 213 4.14 -6.48 -7.30
C ASP A 213 5.55 -6.79 -7.82
N GLY A 214 6.35 -5.73 -8.02
CA GLY A 214 7.64 -5.84 -8.69
C GLY A 214 7.48 -6.12 -10.19
N GLN A 215 8.11 -7.18 -10.67
CA GLN A 215 8.06 -7.59 -12.09
C GLN A 215 6.98 -8.66 -12.35
N GLU A 216 6.19 -9.04 -11.35
CA GLU A 216 5.25 -10.16 -11.44
C GLU A 216 3.79 -9.74 -11.29
N GLU A 217 2.91 -10.44 -12.01
CA GLU A 217 1.44 -10.31 -11.93
C GLU A 217 0.86 -10.93 -10.62
N ILE A 218 1.71 -11.17 -9.61
CA ILE A 218 1.29 -11.63 -8.29
C ILE A 218 0.98 -10.40 -7.46
N ALA A 219 -0.29 -10.02 -7.51
CA ALA A 219 -0.81 -8.83 -6.85
C ALA A 219 -0.67 -8.84 -5.33
N ARG A 220 -0.72 -10.02 -4.69
CA ARG A 220 -0.79 -10.13 -3.23
C ARG A 220 -0.34 -11.50 -2.72
N ALA A 221 0.05 -11.55 -1.45
CA ALA A 221 0.32 -12.79 -0.72
C ALA A 221 -0.36 -12.77 0.64
N VAL A 222 -0.65 -13.96 1.17
CA VAL A 222 -1.19 -14.15 2.52
C VAL A 222 -0.12 -14.81 3.40
N LEU A 223 0.00 -14.33 4.62
CA LEU A 223 0.84 -14.91 5.65
C LEU A 223 -0.07 -15.47 6.76
N MET A 224 0.04 -16.77 6.96
CA MET A 224 -0.65 -17.50 8.01
C MET A 224 0.33 -17.82 9.16
N PRO A 225 -0.16 -18.06 10.40
CA PRO A 225 0.71 -18.44 11.52
C PRO A 225 1.61 -19.65 11.24
N ASP A 226 1.17 -20.57 10.38
CA ASP A 226 1.88 -21.79 9.98
C ASP A 226 2.73 -21.65 8.70
N SER A 227 2.72 -20.50 8.01
CA SER A 227 3.47 -20.32 6.74
C SER A 227 4.97 -20.58 6.94
N LEU A 228 5.55 -20.16 8.07
CA LEU A 228 6.97 -20.37 8.36
C LEU A 228 7.30 -21.84 8.70
N SER A 229 6.41 -22.56 9.38
CA SER A 229 6.61 -23.99 9.64
C SER A 229 6.49 -24.80 8.36
N ARG A 230 5.47 -24.53 7.53
CA ARG A 230 5.32 -25.16 6.20
C ARG A 230 6.53 -24.91 5.31
N ALA A 231 7.13 -23.73 5.35
CA ALA A 231 8.35 -23.43 4.61
C ALA A 231 9.52 -24.29 5.09
N ARG A 232 9.74 -24.37 6.41
CA ARG A 232 10.82 -25.18 7.01
C ARG A 232 10.66 -26.67 6.69
N GLU A 233 9.44 -27.20 6.71
CA GLU A 233 9.13 -28.58 6.31
C GLU A 233 9.50 -28.87 4.85
N ARG A 234 9.46 -27.86 3.98
CA ARG A 234 9.89 -27.93 2.57
C ARG A 234 11.37 -27.61 2.37
N GLY A 235 12.15 -27.47 3.44
CA GLY A 235 13.57 -27.10 3.38
C GLY A 235 13.81 -25.63 2.98
N ILE A 236 12.78 -24.78 3.01
CA ILE A 236 12.87 -23.36 2.67
C ILE A 236 13.17 -22.57 3.94
N ARG A 237 14.28 -21.82 3.94
CA ARG A 237 14.63 -20.89 5.01
C ARG A 237 14.07 -19.50 4.69
N PRO A 238 13.09 -18.97 5.46
CA PRO A 238 12.46 -17.67 5.15
C PRO A 238 13.47 -16.50 5.14
N ALA A 239 14.42 -16.50 6.08
CA ALA A 239 15.44 -15.46 6.17
C ALA A 239 16.36 -15.43 4.94
N ASP A 240 16.73 -16.58 4.39
CA ASP A 240 17.53 -16.64 3.15
C ASP A 240 16.76 -16.08 1.96
N ARG A 241 15.46 -16.42 1.85
CA ARG A 241 14.60 -15.91 0.78
C ARG A 241 14.47 -14.40 0.88
N LEU A 242 14.35 -13.86 2.10
CA LEU A 242 14.32 -12.42 2.32
C LEU A 242 15.65 -11.76 1.95
N GLU A 243 16.79 -12.34 2.33
CA GLU A 243 18.10 -11.78 1.99
C GLU A 243 18.36 -11.82 0.48
N ASN A 244 17.87 -12.86 -0.22
CA ASN A 244 18.00 -12.97 -1.67
C ASN A 244 16.94 -12.19 -2.47
N ASN A 245 16.09 -11.38 -1.84
CA ASN A 245 14.93 -10.71 -2.47
C ASN A 245 13.99 -11.69 -3.22
N ASP A 246 13.85 -12.92 -2.72
CA ASP A 246 13.07 -14.01 -3.33
C ASP A 246 11.74 -14.27 -2.61
N ALA A 247 11.03 -13.20 -2.25
CA ALA A 247 9.76 -13.31 -1.54
C ALA A 247 8.63 -13.90 -2.40
N HIS A 248 8.61 -13.66 -3.73
CA HIS A 248 7.67 -14.36 -4.62
C HIS A 248 7.94 -15.85 -4.61
N GLY A 249 9.21 -16.27 -4.73
CA GLY A 249 9.59 -17.68 -4.65
C GLY A 249 9.14 -18.34 -3.34
N PHE A 250 9.23 -17.61 -2.22
CA PHE A 250 8.72 -18.08 -0.92
C PHE A 250 7.21 -18.34 -0.93
N PHE A 251 6.38 -17.34 -1.27
CA PHE A 251 4.91 -17.50 -1.19
C PHE A 251 4.37 -18.43 -2.28
N GLN A 252 4.96 -18.44 -3.48
CA GLN A 252 4.61 -19.40 -4.54
C GLN A 252 4.87 -20.83 -4.09
N ALA A 253 6.03 -21.08 -3.47
CA ALA A 253 6.39 -22.41 -3.01
C ALA A 253 5.47 -22.92 -1.90
N LEU A 254 4.72 -22.05 -1.21
CA LEU A 254 3.71 -22.41 -0.21
C LEU A 254 2.29 -22.53 -0.77
N GLY A 255 2.03 -21.97 -1.96
CA GLY A 255 0.67 -21.78 -2.49
C GLY A 255 -0.07 -20.60 -1.86
N ASP A 256 0.67 -19.69 -1.22
CA ASP A 256 0.15 -18.55 -0.46
C ASP A 256 0.12 -17.25 -1.30
N SER A 257 0.61 -17.31 -2.54
CA SER A 257 0.44 -16.24 -3.54
C SER A 257 -1.00 -16.20 -4.04
N VAL A 258 -1.57 -15.00 -4.18
CA VAL A 258 -2.91 -14.82 -4.74
C VAL A 258 -2.84 -13.96 -5.99
N VAL A 259 -3.28 -14.52 -7.10
CA VAL A 259 -3.36 -13.81 -8.39
C VAL A 259 -4.69 -13.07 -8.48
N THR A 260 -4.66 -11.81 -8.87
CA THR A 260 -5.87 -11.06 -9.25
C THR A 260 -6.15 -11.29 -10.73
N PRO A 261 -7.27 -11.93 -11.13
CA PRO A 261 -7.54 -12.16 -12.54
C PRO A 261 -7.79 -10.84 -13.29
N GLY A 262 -7.07 -10.60 -14.40
CA GLY A 262 -7.59 -9.78 -15.51
C GLY A 262 -7.19 -8.30 -15.61
N ARG A 263 -5.94 -7.89 -15.33
CA ARG A 263 -5.49 -6.51 -15.64
C ARG A 263 -4.32 -6.46 -16.64
N ARG A 264 -4.62 -6.74 -17.90
CA ARG A 264 -3.92 -6.12 -19.05
C ARG A 264 -4.94 -5.39 -19.91
N SER A 265 -5.28 -4.16 -19.57
CA SER A 265 -5.77 -3.22 -20.58
C SER A 265 -4.75 -2.10 -20.71
N ARG A 266 -3.80 -2.27 -21.64
CA ARG A 266 -3.19 -1.14 -22.34
C ARG A 266 -4.25 -0.56 -23.27
N THR A 267 -5.23 0.13 -22.71
CA THR A 267 -6.10 1.02 -23.47
C THR A 267 -5.55 2.42 -23.30
N SER A 268 -5.34 3.08 -24.42
CA SER A 268 -4.88 4.46 -24.61
C SER A 268 -5.91 5.46 -24.07
N THR A 269 -6.11 5.41 -22.76
CA THR A 269 -6.71 6.45 -21.95
C THR A 269 -5.64 6.76 -20.92
N THR A 270 -5.18 8.01 -20.83
CA THR A 270 -4.22 8.45 -19.81
C THR A 270 -4.84 8.27 -18.43
N PHE A 271 -4.73 7.05 -17.91
CA PHE A 271 -5.00 6.68 -16.53
C PHE A 271 -3.63 6.34 -15.98
N MET A 272 -3.08 7.23 -15.15
CA MET A 272 -1.90 6.87 -14.38
C MET A 272 -2.31 5.70 -13.46
N PRO A 273 -1.62 4.56 -13.51
CA PRO A 273 -1.82 3.51 -12.52
C PRO A 273 -1.42 4.10 -11.17
N PHE A 274 -2.41 4.44 -10.36
CA PHE A 274 -2.18 4.61 -8.94
C PHE A 274 -1.99 3.20 -8.38
N SER A 275 -0.74 2.81 -8.17
CA SER A 275 -0.42 1.82 -7.14
C SER A 275 -0.92 2.43 -5.83
N LEU A 276 -2.01 1.90 -5.27
CA LEU A 276 -2.43 2.30 -3.92
C LEU A 276 -1.63 1.48 -2.93
N PRO A 277 -0.97 2.14 -1.97
CA PRO A 277 -0.12 1.47 -1.03
C PRO A 277 -0.75 0.22 -0.43
N LEU A 278 -0.01 -0.89 -0.33
CA LEU A 278 -0.09 -1.89 0.72
C LEU A 278 -1.41 -1.85 1.52
N THR A 279 -2.34 -2.79 1.36
CA THR A 279 -3.33 -3.02 2.43
C THR A 279 -2.81 -4.15 3.28
N THR A 280 -2.00 -3.82 4.30
CA THR A 280 -1.70 -4.81 5.33
C THR A 280 -2.89 -4.89 6.25
N ALA A 281 -3.57 -6.02 6.28
CA ALA A 281 -4.58 -6.30 7.30
C ALA A 281 -4.00 -7.32 8.26
N ILE A 282 -3.59 -6.87 9.45
CA ILE A 282 -3.10 -7.76 10.50
C ILE A 282 -4.24 -8.09 11.45
N PHE A 283 -4.57 -9.37 11.57
CA PHE A 283 -5.55 -9.86 12.54
C PHE A 283 -4.82 -10.52 13.71
N PRO A 284 -4.68 -9.88 14.87
CA PRO A 284 -4.37 -10.54 16.12
C PRO A 284 -5.68 -11.05 16.73
N GLY A 285 -5.95 -12.36 16.69
CA GLY A 285 -7.15 -12.95 17.28
C GLY A 285 -7.67 -14.24 16.64
N VAL A 286 -7.11 -15.37 17.04
CA VAL A 286 -7.80 -16.68 17.28
C VAL A 286 -7.13 -17.35 18.47
#